data_AF-A0A6M7UK41-F1
#
_entry.id   AF-A0A6M7UK41-F1
#
_cell.length_a   1.000
_cell.length_b   1.000
_cell.length_c   1.000
_cell.angle_alpha   90.00
_cell.angle_beta   90.00
_cell.angle_gamma   90.00
#
_symmetry.space_group_name_H-M   'P 1'
#
loop_
_entity.id
_entity.type
_entity.pdbx_description
1 polymer ?
#
loop_
_entity_poly.entity_id
_entity_poly.type
_entity_poly.pdbx_seq_one_letter_code
_entity_poly.pdbx_strand_id
1 'polypeptide(L)'
;MVLNAKTIRVRVAEALHAHLGERWFKPSSAKLLIESTDLLTDFSIELDCSADYRYGAYDCELAAAFKWKKFAKLWKDFDAWYEVKDPSSAQFKTSSSRQRNKQFLLKGFNAIDGDFQPSSRGFFWVGSEQDLDAFVIQCIADLDGNVGAWIRRWFTWESALDVMDGNSQLCGSWRDTAYFCLLEQVHGREAACKWISGIDATGWPALLAAQVEYLQSQVCSGMSEGKAVA
;
A
#
# COMPACT_ATOMS: atom_id res chain seq x y z
N MET A 1 -4.42 -22.91 -26.31
CA MET A 1 -3.59 -21.72 -26.09
C MET A 1 -2.46 -22.12 -25.14
N VAL A 2 -1.22 -21.65 -25.31
CA VAL A 2 -0.14 -22.02 -24.37
C VAL A 2 -0.24 -21.12 -23.15
N LEU A 3 -0.52 -21.73 -22.00
CA LEU A 3 -0.68 -21.03 -20.73
C LEU A 3 0.68 -20.51 -20.27
N ASN A 4 0.81 -19.18 -20.14
CA ASN A 4 2.02 -18.52 -19.66
C ASN A 4 1.67 -17.33 -18.78
N ALA A 5 2.64 -16.81 -18.02
CA ALA A 5 2.43 -15.70 -17.09
C ALA A 5 1.79 -14.44 -17.74
N LYS A 6 2.09 -14.15 -19.02
CA LYS A 6 1.45 -13.03 -19.72
C LYS A 6 -0.02 -13.33 -20.00
N THR A 7 -0.31 -14.53 -20.48
CA THR A 7 -1.66 -14.99 -20.79
C THR A 7 -2.54 -15.04 -19.54
N ILE A 8 -2.03 -15.57 -18.43
CA ILE A 8 -2.73 -15.60 -17.14
C ILE A 8 -3.13 -14.19 -16.73
N ARG A 9 -2.17 -13.26 -16.66
CA ARG A 9 -2.42 -11.88 -16.21
C ARG A 9 -3.44 -11.15 -17.07
N VAL A 10 -3.37 -11.34 -18.40
CA VAL A 10 -4.35 -10.75 -19.33
C VAL A 10 -5.74 -11.33 -19.10
N ARG A 11 -5.87 -12.66 -19.05
CA ARG A 11 -7.14 -13.36 -18.79
C ARG A 11 -7.78 -12.94 -17.48
N VAL A 12 -7.00 -12.87 -16.40
CA VAL A 12 -7.47 -12.42 -15.08
C VAL A 12 -7.97 -10.98 -15.18
N ALA A 13 -7.19 -10.07 -15.80
CA ALA A 13 -7.59 -8.68 -15.94
C ALA A 13 -8.86 -8.50 -16.77
N GLU A 14 -8.97 -9.19 -17.90
CA GLU A 14 -10.17 -9.15 -18.76
C GLU A 14 -11.41 -9.69 -18.02
N ALA A 15 -11.27 -10.81 -17.31
CA ALA A 15 -12.39 -11.41 -16.58
C ALA A 15 -12.85 -10.53 -15.41
N LEU A 16 -11.91 -9.97 -14.64
CA LEU A 16 -12.23 -9.06 -13.55
C LEU A 16 -12.92 -7.80 -14.07
N HIS A 17 -12.40 -7.18 -15.14
CA HIS A 17 -13.06 -6.03 -15.78
C HIS A 17 -14.44 -6.37 -16.31
N ALA A 18 -14.60 -7.51 -16.98
CA ALA A 18 -15.90 -7.92 -17.53
C ALA A 18 -16.95 -8.18 -16.44
N HIS A 19 -16.54 -8.75 -15.29
CA HIS A 19 -17.47 -9.09 -14.22
C HIS A 19 -17.77 -7.91 -13.28
N LEU A 20 -16.73 -7.17 -12.87
CA LEU A 20 -16.86 -6.11 -11.88
C LEU A 20 -17.13 -4.75 -12.52
N GLY A 21 -16.60 -4.51 -13.73
CA GLY A 21 -16.81 -3.30 -14.51
C GLY A 21 -16.49 -2.01 -13.76
N GLU A 22 -17.26 -0.98 -14.09
CA GLU A 22 -17.10 0.38 -13.54
C GLU A 22 -17.43 0.49 -12.04
N ARG A 23 -18.06 -0.54 -11.45
CA ARG A 23 -18.29 -0.61 -9.99
C ARG A 23 -16.97 -0.59 -9.21
N TRP A 24 -15.91 -1.14 -9.80
CA TRP A 24 -14.61 -1.26 -9.16
C TRP A 24 -13.51 -0.54 -9.93
N PHE A 25 -13.54 -0.59 -11.27
CA PHE A 25 -12.42 -0.14 -12.07
C PHE A 25 -12.69 1.19 -12.78
N LYS A 26 -11.62 1.96 -12.91
CA LYS A 26 -11.63 3.18 -13.70
C LYS A 26 -12.05 2.87 -15.15
N PRO A 27 -13.06 3.59 -15.68
CA PRO A 27 -13.49 3.40 -17.06
C PRO A 27 -12.34 3.56 -18.05
N SER A 28 -12.30 2.72 -19.08
CA SER A 28 -11.31 2.75 -20.17
C SER A 28 -9.83 2.57 -19.75
N SER A 29 -9.57 2.12 -18.51
CA SER A 29 -8.22 1.78 -18.07
C SER A 29 -7.83 0.38 -18.53
N ALA A 30 -6.74 0.26 -19.28
CA ALA A 30 -6.14 -1.04 -19.61
C ALA A 30 -5.55 -1.78 -18.38
N LYS A 31 -5.48 -1.11 -17.24
CA LYS A 31 -5.04 -1.66 -15.94
C LYS A 31 -6.23 -1.85 -15.01
N LEU A 32 -6.13 -2.80 -14.08
CA LEU A 32 -7.07 -2.98 -12.97
C LEU A 32 -6.85 -1.88 -11.92
N LEU A 33 -7.18 -0.64 -12.28
CA LEU A 33 -7.03 0.53 -11.44
C LEU A 33 -8.37 0.88 -10.78
N ILE A 34 -8.36 0.91 -9.46
CA ILE A 34 -9.49 1.26 -8.60
C ILE A 34 -9.20 2.67 -8.03
N GLU A 35 -10.15 3.59 -8.17
CA GLU A 35 -10.10 4.95 -7.63
C GLU A 35 -11.44 5.27 -6.94
N SER A 36 -11.41 6.11 -5.91
CA SER A 36 -12.63 6.63 -5.28
C SER A 36 -13.41 7.49 -6.29
N THR A 37 -14.71 7.25 -6.44
CA THR A 37 -15.58 8.01 -7.36
C THR A 37 -15.67 9.48 -7.00
N ASP A 38 -15.56 9.77 -5.70
CA ASP A 38 -15.80 11.11 -5.15
C ASP A 38 -14.48 11.86 -4.87
N LEU A 39 -13.34 11.25 -5.22
CA LEU A 39 -11.99 11.80 -5.01
C LEU A 39 -11.74 12.26 -3.55
N LEU A 40 -12.40 11.62 -2.58
CA LEU A 40 -12.28 11.93 -1.16
C LEU A 40 -10.87 11.65 -0.62
N THR A 41 -10.07 10.88 -1.35
CA THR A 41 -8.65 10.63 -1.07
C THR A 41 -7.82 10.61 -2.33
N ASP A 42 -6.51 10.81 -2.18
CA ASP A 42 -5.52 10.71 -3.27
C ASP A 42 -4.98 9.27 -3.45
N PHE A 43 -5.68 8.27 -2.90
CA PHE A 43 -5.30 6.87 -3.08
C PHE A 43 -5.73 6.38 -4.46
N SER A 44 -4.79 5.73 -5.14
CA SER A 44 -5.09 4.90 -6.31
C SER A 44 -4.65 3.48 -6.00
N ILE A 45 -5.50 2.50 -6.29
CA ILE A 45 -5.25 1.11 -5.93
C ILE A 45 -5.17 0.31 -7.23
N GLU A 46 -3.99 -0.23 -7.53
CA GLU A 46 -3.81 -1.13 -8.67
C GLU A 46 -3.89 -2.57 -8.18
N LEU A 47 -4.71 -3.40 -8.81
CA LEU A 47 -4.67 -4.84 -8.60
C LEU A 47 -3.55 -5.41 -9.46
N ASP A 48 -2.53 -5.96 -8.81
CA ASP A 48 -1.38 -6.58 -9.46
C ASP A 48 -1.50 -8.10 -9.37
N CYS A 49 -1.52 -8.77 -10.52
CA CYS A 49 -1.56 -10.22 -10.60
C CYS A 49 -0.14 -10.74 -10.85
N SER A 50 0.41 -11.44 -9.87
CA SER A 50 1.65 -12.21 -10.05
C SER A 50 1.34 -13.58 -10.64
N ALA A 51 2.30 -14.10 -11.41
CA ALA A 51 2.22 -15.43 -12.02
C ALA A 51 3.64 -15.97 -12.17
N ASP A 52 4.16 -16.57 -11.10
CA ASP A 52 5.54 -17.03 -11.00
C ASP A 52 5.64 -18.52 -11.32
N TYR A 53 6.38 -18.88 -12.37
CA TYR A 53 6.53 -20.28 -12.74
C TYR A 53 7.42 -21.04 -11.75
N ARG A 54 6.86 -22.03 -11.05
CA ARG A 54 7.57 -22.90 -10.11
C ARG A 54 6.97 -24.31 -10.15
N TYR A 55 7.82 -25.32 -10.00
CA TYR A 55 7.38 -26.72 -9.87
C TYR A 55 6.43 -27.24 -10.98
N GLY A 56 6.52 -26.71 -12.21
CA GLY A 56 5.67 -27.14 -13.32
C GLY A 56 4.34 -26.39 -13.46
N ALA A 57 4.05 -25.42 -12.59
CA ALA A 57 2.84 -24.61 -12.61
C ALA A 57 3.16 -23.13 -12.33
N TYR A 58 2.18 -22.25 -12.45
CA TYR A 58 2.30 -20.84 -12.07
C TYR A 58 1.70 -20.62 -10.68
N ASP A 59 2.52 -20.13 -9.75
CA ASP A 59 2.07 -19.58 -8.48
C ASP A 59 1.43 -18.22 -8.75
N CYS A 60 0.11 -18.12 -8.57
CA CYS A 60 -0.66 -16.93 -8.87
C CYS A 60 -1.21 -16.29 -7.60
N GLU A 61 -1.05 -14.97 -7.50
CA GLU A 61 -1.59 -14.16 -6.42
C GLU A 61 -2.10 -12.83 -6.98
N LEU A 62 -3.21 -12.34 -6.42
CA LEU A 62 -3.69 -11.00 -6.67
C LEU A 62 -3.38 -10.13 -5.44
N ALA A 63 -2.78 -8.97 -5.67
CA ALA A 63 -2.41 -8.05 -4.61
C ALA A 63 -2.98 -6.65 -4.87
N ALA A 64 -3.42 -5.98 -3.80
CA ALA A 64 -3.83 -4.58 -3.83
C ALA A 64 -2.60 -3.70 -3.58
N ALA A 65 -2.19 -2.94 -4.59
CA ALA A 65 -1.08 -1.99 -4.56
C ALA A 65 -1.61 -0.56 -4.44
N PHE A 66 -1.58 -0.01 -3.23
CA PHE A 66 -1.97 1.35 -2.93
C PHE A 66 -0.84 2.31 -3.27
N LYS A 67 -1.17 3.31 -4.07
CA LYS A 67 -0.27 4.38 -4.44
C LYS A 67 -0.86 5.68 -3.93
N TRP A 68 -0.01 6.42 -3.23
CA TRP A 68 -0.40 7.67 -2.59
C TRP A 68 0.67 8.73 -2.83
N LYS A 69 0.31 9.75 -3.60
CA LYS A 69 1.26 10.76 -4.07
C LYS A 69 1.90 11.56 -2.94
N LYS A 70 1.11 11.98 -1.94
CA LYS A 70 1.61 12.76 -0.79
C LYS A 70 2.63 11.97 0.02
N PHE A 71 2.30 10.72 0.37
CA PHE A 71 3.24 9.82 1.04
C PHE A 71 4.50 9.58 0.20
N ALA A 72 4.36 9.25 -1.08
CA ALA A 72 5.51 8.99 -1.95
C ALA A 72 6.46 10.19 -2.05
N LYS A 73 5.91 11.42 -2.02
CA LYS A 73 6.71 12.64 -1.96
C LYS A 73 7.46 12.75 -0.63
N LEU A 74 6.76 12.66 0.50
CA LEU A 74 7.39 12.79 1.82
C LEU A 74 8.43 11.69 2.08
N TRP A 75 8.14 10.46 1.67
CA TRP A 75 9.06 9.34 1.76
C TRP A 75 10.32 9.56 0.92
N LYS A 76 10.18 10.12 -0.29
CA LYS A 76 11.34 10.49 -1.12
C LYS A 76 12.19 11.58 -0.47
N ASP A 77 11.57 12.57 0.16
CA ASP A 77 12.28 13.64 0.84
C ASP A 77 13.00 13.11 2.10
N PHE A 78 12.38 12.19 2.84
CA PHE A 78 13.01 11.42 3.92
C PHE A 78 14.21 10.61 3.43
N ASP A 79 14.04 9.84 2.35
CA ASP A 79 15.09 8.99 1.78
C ASP A 79 16.33 9.82 1.41
N ALA A 80 16.13 10.98 0.77
CA ALA A 80 17.22 11.88 0.41
C ALA A 80 17.95 12.46 1.63
N TRP A 81 17.21 12.79 2.69
CA TRP A 81 17.79 13.25 3.95
C TRP A 81 18.56 12.14 4.66
N TYR A 82 18.00 10.92 4.71
CA TYR A 82 18.62 9.78 5.38
C TYR A 82 19.87 9.30 4.66
N GLU A 83 19.94 9.36 3.33
CA GLU A 83 21.15 9.04 2.55
C GLU A 83 22.34 9.97 2.90
N VAL A 84 22.09 11.26 3.16
CA VAL A 84 23.12 12.19 3.63
C VAL A 84 23.58 11.83 5.05
N LYS A 85 22.64 11.42 5.91
CA LYS A 85 22.92 11.07 7.31
C LYS A 85 23.65 9.73 7.45
N ASP A 86 23.29 8.73 6.65
CA ASP A 86 23.93 7.41 6.61
C ASP A 86 24.18 6.96 5.15
N PRO A 87 25.31 7.39 4.55
CA PRO A 87 25.69 7.02 3.17
C PRO A 87 25.96 5.51 2.97
N SER A 88 26.12 4.77 4.07
CA SER A 88 26.41 3.34 4.06
C SER A 88 25.15 2.48 3.88
N SER A 89 23.96 3.05 4.09
CA SER A 89 22.69 2.33 3.98
C SER A 89 22.47 1.78 2.55
N ALA A 90 22.69 0.47 2.41
CA ALA A 90 22.63 -0.24 1.12
C ALA A 90 21.20 -0.32 0.52
N GLN A 91 20.18 -0.03 1.33
CA GLN A 91 18.77 -0.20 0.98
C GLN A 91 18.24 0.75 -0.12
N PHE A 92 18.99 1.80 -0.48
CA PHE A 92 18.55 2.81 -1.48
C PHE A 92 19.29 2.76 -2.82
N LYS A 93 20.27 1.85 -2.96
CA LYS A 93 21.17 1.81 -4.14
C LYS A 93 20.64 1.00 -5.31
N THR A 94 19.49 0.33 -5.19
CA THR A 94 18.91 -0.48 -6.30
C THR A 94 17.70 0.19 -6.97
N SER A 95 17.49 -0.08 -8.25
CA SER A 95 16.31 0.37 -9.00
C SER A 95 15.00 -0.20 -8.42
N SER A 96 15.04 -1.38 -7.82
CA SER A 96 13.90 -2.05 -7.19
C SER A 96 13.39 -1.32 -5.93
N SER A 97 14.30 -0.75 -5.13
CA SER A 97 13.96 0.12 -3.99
C SER A 97 13.21 1.39 -4.44
N ARG A 98 13.62 2.00 -5.57
CA ARG A 98 12.96 3.21 -6.11
C ARG A 98 11.55 2.95 -6.65
N GLN A 99 11.23 1.73 -7.09
CA GLN A 99 9.87 1.36 -7.49
C GLN A 99 8.94 1.15 -6.29
N ARG A 100 9.46 0.59 -5.19
CA ARG A 100 8.71 0.44 -3.92
C ARG A 100 8.38 1.78 -3.27
N ASN A 101 9.21 2.81 -3.45
CA ASN A 101 8.97 4.17 -2.94
C ASN A 101 7.72 4.88 -3.52
N LYS A 102 7.04 4.27 -4.51
CA LYS A 102 5.77 4.79 -5.05
C LYS A 102 4.53 4.03 -4.56
N GLN A 103 4.72 2.87 -3.92
CA GLN A 103 3.64 2.03 -3.39
C GLN A 103 3.63 2.21 -1.88
N PHE A 104 2.61 2.88 -1.37
CA PHE A 104 2.39 3.07 0.06
C PHE A 104 2.11 1.74 0.76
N LEU A 105 1.35 0.84 0.11
CA LEU A 105 0.96 -0.45 0.65
C LEU A 105 0.84 -1.46 -0.49
N LEU A 106 1.36 -2.66 -0.30
CA LEU A 106 1.13 -3.81 -1.18
C LEU A 106 0.71 -4.99 -0.31
N LYS A 107 -0.50 -5.51 -0.53
CA LYS A 107 -1.01 -6.68 0.21
C LYS A 107 -1.70 -7.66 -0.71
N GLY A 108 -1.27 -8.92 -0.65
CA GLY A 108 -1.96 -10.04 -1.28
C GLY A 108 -3.35 -10.23 -0.69
N PHE A 109 -4.29 -10.68 -1.52
CA PHE A 109 -5.68 -10.90 -1.13
C PHE A 109 -5.80 -11.92 0.01
N ASN A 110 -5.01 -12.98 -0.05
CA ASN A 110 -4.86 -13.99 1.00
C ASN A 110 -4.50 -13.38 2.38
N ALA A 111 -3.63 -12.38 2.42
CA ALA A 111 -3.23 -11.71 3.64
C ALA A 111 -4.33 -10.78 4.14
N ILE A 112 -5.09 -10.13 3.24
CA ILE A 112 -6.20 -9.26 3.63
C ILE A 112 -7.35 -10.08 4.23
N ASP A 113 -7.70 -11.20 3.60
CA ASP A 113 -8.76 -12.10 4.07
C ASP A 113 -8.36 -12.88 5.34
N GLY A 114 -7.06 -13.13 5.53
CA GLY A 114 -6.49 -13.78 6.71
C GLY A 114 -6.16 -12.83 7.87
N ASP A 115 -6.87 -11.73 8.04
CA ASP A 115 -6.65 -10.72 9.11
C ASP A 115 -5.19 -10.21 9.17
N PHE A 116 -4.54 -10.06 8.02
CA PHE A 116 -3.14 -9.62 7.87
C PHE A 116 -2.12 -10.55 8.51
N GLN A 117 -2.53 -11.77 8.91
CA GLN A 117 -1.62 -12.83 9.29
C GLN A 117 -1.07 -13.54 8.06
N PRO A 118 0.13 -14.14 8.15
CA PRO A 118 0.60 -15.05 7.12
C PRO A 118 -0.43 -16.16 6.92
N SER A 119 -1.13 -16.14 5.79
CA SER A 119 -2.20 -17.10 5.55
C SER A 119 -1.61 -18.52 5.50
N SER A 120 -2.25 -19.46 6.20
CA SER A 120 -2.01 -20.90 6.03
C SER A 120 -2.58 -21.43 4.71
N ARG A 121 -3.35 -20.61 3.98
CA ARG A 121 -3.87 -20.90 2.64
C ARG A 121 -2.68 -21.03 1.69
N GLY A 122 -2.57 -22.20 1.07
CA GLY A 122 -1.50 -22.50 0.11
C GLY A 122 -1.58 -21.61 -1.12
N PHE A 123 -0.44 -21.44 -1.78
CA PHE A 123 -0.30 -20.83 -3.11
C PHE A 123 -1.39 -21.33 -4.08
N PHE A 124 -1.95 -20.43 -4.90
CA PHE A 124 -2.88 -20.84 -5.95
C PHE A 124 -2.10 -21.25 -7.18
N TRP A 125 -2.00 -22.55 -7.41
CA TRP A 125 -1.26 -23.11 -8.53
C TRP A 125 -2.13 -23.19 -9.79
N VAL A 126 -1.68 -22.53 -10.86
CA VAL A 126 -2.31 -22.57 -12.18
C VAL A 126 -1.46 -23.43 -13.11
N GLY A 127 -1.88 -24.67 -13.35
CA GLY A 127 -1.26 -25.59 -14.31
C GLY A 127 -2.09 -25.78 -15.59
N SER A 128 -3.37 -25.41 -15.54
CA SER A 128 -4.34 -25.62 -16.61
C SER A 128 -5.31 -24.44 -16.76
N GLU A 129 -6.09 -24.46 -17.85
CA GLU A 129 -7.16 -23.48 -18.08
C GLU A 129 -8.25 -23.54 -17.01
N GLN A 130 -8.55 -24.75 -16.50
CA GLN A 130 -9.53 -24.94 -15.43
C GLN A 130 -9.06 -24.30 -14.11
N ASP A 131 -7.75 -24.41 -13.80
CA ASP A 131 -7.19 -23.76 -12.61
C ASP A 131 -7.23 -22.24 -12.74
N LEU A 132 -7.00 -21.71 -13.94
CA LEU A 132 -7.09 -20.28 -14.22
C LEU A 132 -8.52 -19.76 -14.01
N ASP A 133 -9.53 -20.48 -14.48
CA ASP A 133 -10.92 -20.10 -14.29
C ASP A 133 -11.31 -20.15 -12.80
N ALA A 134 -10.84 -21.17 -12.07
CA ALA A 134 -11.03 -21.25 -10.61
C ALA A 134 -10.36 -20.09 -9.86
N PHE A 135 -9.14 -19.71 -10.27
CA PHE A 135 -8.42 -18.56 -9.70
C PHE A 135 -9.20 -17.25 -9.91
N VAL A 136 -9.72 -17.04 -11.12
CA VAL A 136 -10.56 -15.87 -11.44
C VAL A 136 -11.82 -15.83 -10.58
N ILE A 137 -12.52 -16.96 -10.43
CA ILE A 137 -13.73 -17.05 -9.59
C ILE A 137 -13.41 -16.68 -8.14
N GLN A 138 -12.29 -17.17 -7.59
CA GLN A 138 -11.85 -16.82 -6.24
C GLN A 138 -11.56 -15.30 -6.12
N CYS A 139 -10.86 -14.72 -7.09
CA CYS A 139 -10.54 -13.28 -7.07
C CYS A 139 -11.80 -12.41 -7.09
N ILE A 140 -12.83 -12.80 -7.86
CA ILE A 140 -14.13 -12.13 -7.88
C ILE A 140 -14.81 -12.25 -6.51
N ALA A 141 -14.86 -13.46 -5.94
CA ALA A 141 -15.46 -13.69 -4.64
C ALA A 141 -14.76 -12.89 -3.52
N ASP A 142 -13.44 -12.77 -3.56
CA ASP A 142 -12.66 -11.97 -2.61
C ASP A 142 -13.04 -10.47 -2.71
N LEU A 143 -13.14 -9.95 -3.94
CA LEU A 143 -13.53 -8.56 -4.20
C LEU A 143 -14.99 -8.28 -3.85
N ASP A 144 -15.89 -9.24 -3.99
CA ASP A 144 -17.27 -9.10 -3.50
C ASP A 144 -17.38 -9.28 -1.97
N GLY A 145 -16.39 -9.92 -1.34
CA GLY A 145 -16.33 -10.21 0.09
C GLY A 145 -15.44 -9.26 0.90
N ASN A 146 -14.69 -9.85 1.85
CA ASN A 146 -13.91 -9.13 2.86
C ASN A 146 -12.80 -8.27 2.25
N VAL A 147 -12.12 -8.77 1.21
CA VAL A 147 -11.04 -8.01 0.56
C VAL A 147 -11.61 -6.74 -0.05
N GLY A 148 -12.75 -6.83 -0.74
CA GLY A 148 -13.43 -5.65 -1.26
C GLY A 148 -13.90 -4.69 -0.16
N ALA A 149 -14.50 -5.21 0.91
CA ALA A 149 -14.89 -4.39 2.05
C ALA A 149 -13.70 -3.63 2.65
N TRP A 150 -12.55 -4.29 2.79
CA TRP A 150 -11.32 -3.68 3.27
C TRP A 150 -10.78 -2.62 2.32
N ILE A 151 -10.73 -2.89 1.00
CA ILE A 151 -10.28 -1.91 -0.01
C ILE A 151 -11.10 -0.62 0.08
N ARG A 152 -12.43 -0.71 0.21
CA ARG A 152 -13.31 0.48 0.28
C ARG A 152 -13.05 1.36 1.50
N ARG A 153 -12.55 0.80 2.61
CA ARG A 153 -12.22 1.59 3.81
C ARG A 153 -11.08 2.58 3.58
N TRP A 154 -10.33 2.44 2.49
CA TRP A 154 -9.28 3.39 2.14
C TRP A 154 -9.78 4.60 1.33
N PHE A 155 -11.07 4.67 0.97
CA PHE A 155 -11.56 5.71 0.07
C PHE A 155 -11.84 7.06 0.72
N THR A 156 -11.86 7.14 2.06
CA THR A 156 -11.94 8.39 2.83
C THR A 156 -10.73 8.48 3.76
N TRP A 157 -10.24 9.68 4.04
CA TRP A 157 -9.09 9.86 4.94
C TRP A 157 -9.38 9.31 6.35
N GLU A 158 -10.57 9.55 6.88
CA GLU A 158 -11.03 9.09 8.20
C GLU A 158 -11.00 7.56 8.29
N SER A 159 -11.72 6.88 7.39
CA SER A 159 -11.75 5.42 7.37
C SER A 159 -10.36 4.80 7.12
N ALA A 160 -9.50 5.45 6.33
CA ALA A 160 -8.13 4.99 6.10
C ALA A 160 -7.28 5.11 7.38
N LEU A 161 -7.43 6.20 8.14
CA LEU A 161 -6.79 6.37 9.44
C LEU A 161 -7.28 5.29 10.43
N ASP A 162 -8.59 5.05 10.50
CA ASP A 162 -9.17 3.98 11.33
C ASP A 162 -8.61 2.59 10.97
N VAL A 163 -8.35 2.33 9.68
CA VAL A 163 -7.70 1.09 9.24
C VAL A 163 -6.27 0.99 9.77
N MET A 164 -5.52 2.09 9.78
CA MET A 164 -4.14 2.10 10.30
C MET A 164 -4.08 2.00 11.82
N ASP A 165 -5.01 2.64 12.53
CA ASP A 165 -5.15 2.53 13.99
C ASP A 165 -5.50 1.10 14.40
N GLY A 166 -6.40 0.46 13.65
CA GLY A 166 -6.80 -0.93 13.88
C GLY A 166 -5.75 -1.97 13.48
N ASN A 167 -4.65 -1.60 12.81
CA ASN A 167 -3.67 -2.56 12.31
C ASN A 167 -2.22 -2.07 12.35
N SER A 168 -1.52 -2.45 13.43
CA SER A 168 -0.13 -2.07 13.65
C SER A 168 0.88 -2.70 12.68
N GLN A 169 0.51 -3.78 11.95
CA GLN A 169 1.40 -4.50 11.03
C GLN A 169 1.24 -4.07 9.56
N LEU A 170 0.28 -3.20 9.28
CA LEU A 170 -0.18 -2.92 7.93
C LEU A 170 0.92 -2.27 7.06
N CYS A 171 1.78 -1.45 7.66
CA CYS A 171 2.74 -0.61 6.93
C CYS A 171 4.22 -0.88 7.27
N GLY A 172 4.57 -1.98 7.94
CA GLY A 172 5.97 -2.38 8.14
C GLY A 172 6.92 -1.24 8.57
N SER A 173 8.06 -1.10 7.87
CA SER A 173 9.13 -0.18 8.23
C SER A 173 8.88 1.29 7.88
N TRP A 174 7.79 1.67 7.20
CA TRP A 174 7.48 3.07 6.84
C TRP A 174 6.19 3.58 7.50
N ARG A 175 5.69 2.83 8.50
CA ARG A 175 4.39 3.06 9.14
C ARG A 175 4.25 4.46 9.70
N ASP A 176 5.28 4.97 10.39
CA ASP A 176 5.17 6.25 11.09
C ASP A 176 5.01 7.42 10.11
N THR A 177 5.74 7.39 8.98
CA THR A 177 5.58 8.38 7.91
C THR A 177 4.19 8.32 7.27
N ALA A 178 3.67 7.12 7.02
CA ALA A 178 2.33 6.97 6.48
C ALA A 178 1.24 7.44 7.46
N TYR A 179 1.38 7.08 8.73
CA TYR A 179 0.45 7.47 9.79
C TYR A 179 0.45 8.97 9.96
N PHE A 180 1.63 9.59 10.01
CA PHE A 180 1.80 11.04 10.02
C PHE A 180 1.01 11.69 8.87
N CYS A 181 1.20 11.20 7.64
CA CYS A 181 0.53 11.76 6.48
C CYS A 181 -0.99 11.64 6.59
N LEU A 182 -1.52 10.52 7.11
CA LEU A 182 -2.96 10.29 7.23
C LEU A 182 -3.55 11.18 8.32
N LEU A 183 -2.89 11.20 9.47
CA LEU A 183 -3.28 12.03 10.61
C LEU A 183 -3.30 13.52 10.20
N GLU A 184 -2.34 13.96 9.39
CA GLU A 184 -2.32 15.31 8.85
C GLU A 184 -3.50 15.58 7.90
N GLN A 185 -3.90 14.61 7.08
CA GLN A 185 -5.05 14.80 6.18
C GLN A 185 -6.39 14.84 6.93
N VAL A 186 -6.54 14.04 7.98
CA VAL A 186 -7.80 13.95 8.74
C VAL A 186 -7.93 15.07 9.77
N HIS A 187 -6.87 15.33 10.55
CA HIS A 187 -6.91 16.21 11.72
C HIS A 187 -6.02 17.45 11.59
N GLY A 188 -5.35 17.61 10.44
CA GLY A 188 -4.49 18.74 10.17
C GLY A 188 -3.07 18.58 10.71
N ARG A 189 -2.21 19.51 10.27
CA ARG A 189 -0.78 19.54 10.57
C ARG A 189 -0.47 19.56 12.07
N GLU A 190 -1.24 20.33 12.83
CA GLU A 190 -1.05 20.49 14.28
C GLU A 190 -1.19 19.17 15.03
N ALA A 191 -2.26 18.43 14.75
CA ALA A 191 -2.49 17.12 15.35
C ALA A 191 -1.38 16.13 14.98
N ALA A 192 -0.96 16.10 13.71
CA ALA A 192 0.11 15.23 13.23
C ALA A 192 1.46 15.52 13.90
N CYS A 193 1.82 16.79 14.02
CA CYS A 193 3.05 17.19 14.68
C CYS A 193 3.01 16.97 16.19
N LYS A 194 1.86 17.18 16.84
CA LYS A 194 1.68 16.84 18.26
C LYS A 194 1.89 15.34 18.49
N TRP A 195 1.30 14.50 17.65
CA TRP A 195 1.48 13.05 17.73
C TRP A 195 2.96 12.65 17.60
N ILE A 196 3.66 13.10 16.55
CA ILE A 196 5.05 12.69 16.33
C ILE A 196 6.01 13.24 17.38
N SER A 197 5.71 14.41 17.97
CA SER A 197 6.50 14.98 19.07
C SER A 197 6.43 14.14 20.36
N GLY A 198 5.38 13.33 20.52
CA GLY A 198 5.21 12.44 21.66
C GLY A 198 5.93 11.09 21.52
N ILE A 199 6.56 10.82 20.37
CA ILE A 199 7.25 9.54 20.13
C ILE A 199 8.71 9.64 20.56
N ASP A 200 9.08 8.81 21.53
CA ASP A 200 10.49 8.52 21.86
C ASP A 200 10.94 7.27 21.12
N ALA A 201 11.78 7.46 20.10
CA ALA A 201 12.33 6.39 19.28
C ALA A 201 13.69 5.87 19.80
N THR A 202 14.06 6.17 21.04
CA THR A 202 15.30 5.69 21.65
C THR A 202 15.36 4.17 21.64
N GLY A 203 16.44 3.60 21.10
CA GLY A 203 16.65 2.16 21.01
C GLY A 203 15.90 1.45 19.86
N TRP A 204 15.16 2.19 19.02
CA TRP A 204 14.51 1.61 17.85
C TRP A 204 15.52 1.28 16.74
N PRO A 205 15.16 0.38 15.79
CA PRO A 205 15.94 0.18 14.57
C PRO A 205 16.23 1.51 13.85
N ALA A 206 17.45 1.67 13.33
CA ALA A 206 17.97 2.95 12.82
C ALA A 206 17.02 3.65 11.83
N LEU A 207 16.44 2.92 10.88
CA LEU A 207 15.52 3.48 9.88
C LEU A 207 14.21 3.99 10.49
N LEU A 208 13.69 3.31 11.51
CA LEU A 208 12.46 3.71 12.20
C LEU A 208 12.71 4.95 13.06
N ALA A 209 13.81 4.96 13.82
CA ALA A 209 14.20 6.13 14.60
C ALA A 209 14.44 7.35 13.71
N ALA A 210 15.06 7.16 12.55
CA ALA A 210 15.32 8.23 11.60
C ALA A 210 14.04 8.84 11.00
N GLN A 211 12.98 8.06 10.80
CA GLN A 211 11.70 8.61 10.35
C GLN A 211 11.11 9.58 11.36
N VAL A 212 11.08 9.17 12.63
CA VAL A 212 10.59 10.00 13.73
C VAL A 212 11.40 11.30 13.81
N GLU A 213 12.73 11.21 13.79
CA GLU A 213 13.62 12.37 13.82
C GLU A 213 13.43 13.29 12.61
N TYR A 214 13.28 12.73 11.41
CA TYR A 214 13.02 13.52 10.21
C TYR A 214 11.71 14.30 10.33
N LEU A 215 10.63 13.62 10.72
CA LEU A 215 9.32 14.25 10.91
C LEU A 215 9.36 15.36 11.97
N GLN A 216 10.02 15.10 13.10
CA GLN A 216 10.18 16.07 14.19
C GLN A 216 11.02 17.29 13.76
N SER A 217 12.20 17.07 13.16
CA SER A 217 13.21 18.11 12.92
C SER A 217 13.06 18.83 11.58
N GLN A 218 12.63 18.14 10.52
CA GLN A 218 12.56 18.70 9.17
C GLN A 218 11.15 19.16 8.81
N VAL A 219 10.13 18.49 9.35
CA VAL A 219 8.75 18.73 8.93
C VAL A 219 7.97 19.51 9.99
N CYS A 220 8.17 19.26 11.30
CA CYS A 220 7.41 19.88 12.39
C CYS A 220 8.13 21.02 13.15
N SER A 221 9.41 21.28 12.86
CA SER A 221 10.26 22.22 13.61
C SER A 221 9.81 23.69 13.61
N GLY A 222 8.90 24.09 12.70
CA GLY A 222 8.40 25.46 12.59
C GLY A 222 7.09 25.77 13.35
N MET A 223 6.53 24.84 14.13
CA MET A 223 5.23 25.05 14.80
C MET A 223 5.32 25.37 16.29
N SER A 224 6.51 25.41 16.87
CA SER A 224 6.74 25.81 18.27
C SER A 224 6.71 27.33 18.49
N GLU A 225 6.58 28.14 17.43
CA GLU A 225 6.48 29.61 17.54
C GLU A 225 5.04 30.12 17.31
N GLY A 226 4.13 29.63 18.16
CA GLY A 226 2.86 30.30 18.40
C GLY A 226 3.10 31.60 19.16
N LYS A 227 3.11 32.72 18.42
CA LYS A 227 3.20 34.11 18.89
C LYS A 227 2.50 34.34 20.24
N ALA A 228 3.28 34.62 21.28
CA ALA A 228 2.87 35.57 22.30
C ALA A 228 2.88 36.96 21.66
N VAL A 229 1.71 37.43 21.22
CA VAL A 229 1.53 38.85 20.93
C VAL A 229 1.28 39.54 22.26
N ALA A 230 2.14 40.53 22.53
CA ALA A 230 2.14 41.43 23.67
C ALA A 230 0.81 42.18 23.86
#